data_AF-A0A7S4CBD7-F1
#
_entry.id   AF-A0A7S4CBD7-F1
#
_cell.length_a   1.000
_cell.length_b   1.000
_cell.length_c   1.000
_cell.angle_alpha   90.00
_cell.angle_beta   90.00
_cell.angle_gamma   90.00
#
_symmetry.space_group_name_H-M   'P 1'
#
loop_
_entity.id
_entity.type
_entity.pdbx_description
1 polymer ?
#
loop_
_entity_poly.entity_id
_entity_poly.type
_entity_poly.pdbx_seq_one_letter_code
_entity_poly.pdbx_strand_id
1 'polypeptide(L)'
;VFLVLMKELGATFSCGMRVLVSSAVPQGSGVSSSAAVEVATMQAVVAAVQLQVQPDKIAILCQMVENLVVGAPCGVMDQFASCCGNAGQLMALLCQPAELLEPVGIPRELALWGIDSGIRHAV
;
A
#
# COMPACT_ATOMS: atom_id res chain seq x y z
N VAL A 1 -7.92 -5.94 -6.32
CA VAL A 1 -8.40 -4.55 -6.57
C VAL A 1 -9.87 -4.50 -6.98
N PHE A 2 -10.26 -4.86 -8.22
CA PHE A 2 -11.65 -4.76 -8.70
C PHE A 2 -12.69 -5.41 -7.77
N LEU A 3 -12.47 -6.67 -7.38
CA LEU A 3 -13.37 -7.40 -6.49
C LEU A 3 -13.61 -6.67 -5.16
N VAL A 4 -12.55 -6.13 -4.56
CA VAL A 4 -12.64 -5.39 -3.30
C VAL A 4 -13.37 -4.07 -3.49
N LEU A 5 -13.10 -3.33 -4.56
CA LEU A 5 -13.84 -2.10 -4.89
C LEU A 5 -15.34 -2.36 -5.12
N MET A 6 -15.69 -3.46 -5.80
CA MET A 6 -17.08 -3.87 -6.01
C MET A 6 -17.77 -4.21 -4.69
N LYS A 7 -17.11 -4.98 -3.81
CA LYS A 7 -17.70 -5.43 -2.55
C LYS A 7 -17.79 -4.33 -1.50
N GLU A 8 -16.73 -3.55 -1.33
CA GLU A 8 -16.59 -2.60 -0.23
C GLU A 8 -17.15 -1.22 -0.56
N LEU A 9 -17.10 -0.81 -1.83
CA LEU A 9 -17.53 0.52 -2.27
C LEU A 9 -18.69 0.47 -3.27
N GLY A 10 -19.19 -0.72 -3.64
CA GLY A 10 -20.27 -0.85 -4.62
C GLY A 10 -19.88 -0.40 -6.03
N ALA A 11 -18.58 -0.32 -6.34
CA ALA A 11 -18.10 0.14 -7.63
C ALA A 11 -18.57 -0.80 -8.76
N THR A 12 -18.97 -0.24 -9.90
CA THR A 12 -19.36 -1.02 -11.09
C THR A 12 -18.36 -0.79 -12.22
N PHE A 13 -18.06 -1.87 -12.96
CA PHE A 13 -17.12 -1.84 -14.07
C PHE A 13 -17.81 -2.40 -15.31
N SER A 14 -17.91 -1.59 -16.37
CA SER A 14 -18.52 -1.99 -17.64
C SER A 14 -17.55 -2.70 -18.59
N CYS A 15 -16.24 -2.59 -18.34
CA CYS A 15 -15.18 -3.22 -19.10
C CYS A 15 -13.94 -3.44 -18.23
N GLY A 16 -12.98 -4.22 -18.76
CA GLY A 16 -11.67 -4.39 -18.13
C GLY A 16 -10.75 -3.18 -18.33
N MET A 17 -9.58 -3.22 -17.69
CA MET A 17 -8.56 -2.19 -17.82
C MET A 17 -7.23 -2.79 -18.27
N ARG A 18 -6.45 -2.01 -19.04
CA ARG A 18 -5.05 -2.31 -19.33
C ARG A 18 -4.18 -1.42 -18.46
N VAL A 19 -3.32 -2.03 -17.67
CA VAL A 19 -2.44 -1.33 -16.71
C VAL A 19 -1.00 -1.66 -17.08
N LEU A 20 -0.17 -0.62 -17.24
CA LEU A 20 1.27 -0.75 -17.34
C LEU A 20 1.86 -0.52 -15.95
N VAL A 21 2.68 -1.46 -15.47
CA VAL A 21 3.38 -1.36 -14.19
C VAL A 21 4.87 -1.18 -14.45
N SER A 22 5.44 -0.14 -13.84
CA SER A 22 6.88 0.11 -13.81
C SER A 22 7.25 0.48 -12.38
N SER A 23 8.25 -0.20 -11.79
CA SER A 23 8.62 -0.02 -10.39
C SER A 23 10.14 0.03 -10.25
N ALA A 24 10.60 0.94 -9.40
CA ALA A 24 11.97 0.99 -8.91
C ALA A 24 12.14 0.28 -7.55
N VAL A 25 11.04 -0.18 -6.93
CA VAL A 25 11.08 -0.90 -5.65
C VAL A 25 11.61 -2.31 -5.89
N PRO A 26 12.73 -2.72 -5.25
CA PRO A 26 13.28 -4.06 -5.42
C PRO A 26 12.29 -5.14 -4.99
N GLN A 27 12.13 -6.16 -5.83
CA GLN A 27 11.22 -7.27 -5.54
C GLN A 27 11.83 -8.23 -4.51
N GLY A 28 11.10 -8.49 -3.42
CA GLY A 28 11.48 -9.53 -2.45
C GLY A 28 12.64 -9.16 -1.52
N SER A 29 13.07 -7.89 -1.50
CA SER A 29 14.12 -7.37 -0.59
C SER A 29 13.57 -6.90 0.77
N GLY A 30 12.35 -7.30 1.14
CA GLY A 30 11.73 -6.91 2.42
C GLY A 30 11.34 -5.43 2.53
N VAL A 31 11.20 -4.74 1.40
CA VAL A 31 10.80 -3.31 1.30
C VAL A 31 9.39 -3.15 0.74
N SER A 32 8.51 -4.11 1.03
CA SER A 32 7.06 -4.04 0.75
C SER A 32 6.70 -3.83 -0.74
N SER A 33 7.40 -4.53 -1.64
CA SER A 33 7.14 -4.44 -3.08
C SER A 33 5.73 -4.89 -3.48
N SER A 34 5.09 -5.79 -2.71
CA SER A 34 3.69 -6.20 -2.95
C SER A 34 2.75 -5.03 -2.68
N ALA A 35 2.80 -4.46 -1.47
CA ALA A 35 2.00 -3.31 -1.09
C ALA A 35 2.20 -2.10 -2.04
N ALA A 36 3.43 -1.85 -2.50
CA ALA A 36 3.69 -0.77 -3.47
C ALA A 36 2.93 -0.97 -4.78
N VAL A 37 2.93 -2.20 -5.33
CA VAL A 37 2.19 -2.54 -6.56
C VAL A 37 0.69 -2.50 -6.33
N GLU A 38 0.22 -3.02 -5.19
CA GLU A 38 -1.20 -3.02 -4.83
C GLU A 38 -1.76 -1.61 -4.67
N VAL A 39 -1.09 -0.76 -3.88
CA VAL A 39 -1.50 0.63 -3.63
C VAL A 39 -1.45 1.44 -4.93
N ALA A 40 -0.39 1.32 -5.72
CA ALA A 40 -0.30 2.01 -7.01
C ALA A 40 -1.43 1.57 -7.97
N THR A 41 -1.73 0.27 -8.03
CA THR A 41 -2.81 -0.26 -8.86
C THR A 41 -4.17 0.20 -8.36
N MET A 42 -4.41 0.17 -7.05
CA MET A 42 -5.65 0.63 -6.43
C MET A 42 -5.90 2.12 -6.72
N GLN A 43 -4.89 2.96 -6.52
CA GLN A 43 -4.97 4.40 -6.81
C GLN A 43 -5.25 4.66 -8.29
N ALA A 44 -4.57 3.95 -9.20
CA ALA A 44 -4.80 4.09 -10.64
C ALA A 44 -6.24 3.70 -11.03
N VAL A 45 -6.77 2.60 -10.49
CA VAL A 45 -8.15 2.17 -10.77
C VAL A 45 -9.16 3.15 -10.18
N VAL A 46 -9.01 3.56 -8.91
CA VAL A 46 -9.85 4.54 -8.22
C VAL A 46 -9.91 5.85 -9.01
N ALA A 47 -8.76 6.35 -9.47
CA ALA A 47 -8.68 7.55 -10.31
C ALA A 47 -9.35 7.35 -11.67
N ALA A 48 -9.14 6.21 -12.33
CA ALA A 48 -9.72 5.91 -13.64
C ALA A 48 -11.25 5.81 -13.61
N VAL A 49 -11.84 5.36 -12.49
CA VAL A 49 -13.31 5.34 -12.29
C VAL A 49 -13.83 6.55 -11.50
N GLN A 50 -13.00 7.57 -11.28
CA GLN A 50 -13.36 8.83 -10.63
C GLN A 50 -13.95 8.67 -9.21
N LEU A 51 -13.56 7.62 -8.49
CA LEU A 51 -13.92 7.44 -7.10
C LEU A 51 -13.06 8.34 -6.21
N GLN A 52 -13.66 8.93 -5.19
CA GLN A 52 -12.96 9.71 -4.16
C GLN A 52 -12.80 8.82 -2.93
N VAL A 53 -11.57 8.37 -2.67
CA VAL A 53 -11.26 7.48 -1.55
C VAL A 53 -10.08 8.06 -0.80
N GLN A 54 -10.19 8.17 0.52
CA GLN A 54 -9.12 8.68 1.37
C GLN A 54 -7.92 7.70 1.40
N PRO A 55 -6.68 8.19 1.57
CA PRO A 55 -5.48 7.35 1.54
C PRO A 55 -5.48 6.21 2.58
N ASP A 56 -5.93 6.48 3.79
CA ASP A 56 -6.09 5.47 4.85
C ASP A 56 -7.07 4.37 4.46
N LYS A 57 -8.19 4.73 3.82
CA LYS A 57 -9.15 3.78 3.30
C LYS A 57 -8.56 2.98 2.13
N ILE A 58 -7.77 3.60 1.25
CA ILE A 58 -7.04 2.89 0.19
C ILE A 58 -6.09 1.85 0.80
N ALA A 59 -5.36 2.19 1.85
CA ALA A 59 -4.47 1.25 2.54
C ALA A 59 -5.23 0.04 3.09
N ILE A 60 -6.37 0.26 3.75
CA ILE A 60 -7.24 -0.83 4.24
C ILE A 60 -7.77 -1.69 3.09
N LEU A 61 -8.24 -1.08 1.99
CA LEU A 61 -8.73 -1.83 0.84
C LEU A 61 -7.60 -2.66 0.19
N CYS A 62 -6.36 -2.16 0.16
CA CYS A 62 -5.22 -2.93 -0.33
C CYS A 62 -4.90 -4.10 0.60
N GLN A 63 -4.91 -3.90 1.92
CA GLN A 63 -4.73 -4.98 2.88
C GLN A 63 -5.81 -6.08 2.71
N MET A 64 -7.04 -5.69 2.39
CA MET A 64 -8.10 -6.65 2.06
C MET A 64 -7.84 -7.38 0.75
N VAL A 65 -7.24 -6.73 -0.26
CA VAL A 65 -6.81 -7.39 -1.51
C VAL A 65 -5.77 -8.46 -1.19
N GLU A 66 -4.73 -8.14 -0.43
CA GLU A 66 -3.66 -9.08 -0.12
C GLU A 66 -4.19 -10.27 0.69
N ASN A 67 -4.99 -10.00 1.73
CA ASN A 67 -5.55 -11.05 2.58
C ASN A 67 -6.63 -11.91 1.89
N LEU A 68 -7.57 -11.31 1.16
CA LEU A 68 -8.78 -12.02 0.67
C LEU A 68 -8.69 -12.47 -0.78
N VAL A 69 -7.82 -11.85 -1.58
CA VAL A 69 -7.69 -12.15 -3.02
C VAL A 69 -6.37 -12.85 -3.31
N VAL A 70 -5.26 -12.31 -2.83
CA VAL A 70 -3.95 -12.96 -2.96
C VAL A 70 -3.85 -14.16 -2.01
N GLY A 71 -4.51 -14.07 -0.85
CA GLY A 71 -4.47 -15.10 0.18
C GLY A 71 -3.20 -15.07 1.02
N ALA A 72 -2.49 -13.94 1.02
CA ALA A 72 -1.27 -13.73 1.79
C ALA A 72 -1.62 -13.01 3.11
N PRO A 73 -1.51 -13.68 4.27
CA PRO A 73 -1.84 -13.07 5.55
C PRO A 73 -0.85 -11.95 5.89
N CYS A 74 -1.35 -10.72 6.03
CA CYS A 74 -0.54 -9.55 6.36
C CYS A 74 -1.26 -8.56 7.30
N GLY A 75 -0.46 -7.82 8.06
CA GLY A 75 -0.90 -6.64 8.81
C GLY A 75 -1.12 -5.43 7.90
N VAL A 76 -1.44 -4.27 8.49
CA VAL A 76 -1.76 -3.03 7.76
C VAL A 76 -0.54 -2.17 7.41
N MET A 77 0.61 -2.44 8.02
CA MET A 77 1.76 -1.54 8.05
C MET A 77 2.24 -1.16 6.64
N ASP A 78 2.42 -2.15 5.77
CA ASP A 78 3.02 -1.97 4.45
C ASP A 78 2.12 -1.11 3.55
N GLN A 79 0.81 -1.37 3.55
CA GLN A 79 -0.15 -0.60 2.75
C GLN A 79 -0.30 0.83 3.28
N PHE A 80 -0.28 1.03 4.60
CA PHE A 80 -0.29 2.38 5.18
C PHE A 80 0.99 3.15 4.85
N ALA A 81 2.16 2.53 5.03
CA ALA A 81 3.45 3.14 4.70
C ALA A 81 3.50 3.57 3.22
N SER A 82 3.01 2.72 2.32
CA SER A 82 2.98 3.02 0.89
C SER A 82 1.94 4.08 0.49
N CYS A 83 0.85 4.26 1.25
CA CYS A 83 -0.24 5.15 0.87
C CYS A 83 -0.24 6.49 1.61
N CYS A 84 0.18 6.52 2.87
CA CYS A 84 0.04 7.66 3.78
C CYS A 84 1.39 8.29 4.17
N GLY A 85 2.50 7.78 3.63
CA GLY A 85 3.84 8.24 3.96
C GLY A 85 4.08 9.70 3.54
N ASN A 86 4.73 10.47 4.40
CA ASN A 86 5.12 11.85 4.14
C ASN A 86 6.64 12.00 4.18
N ALA A 87 7.18 12.74 3.21
CA ALA A 87 8.61 12.96 3.11
C ALA A 87 9.18 13.63 4.37
N GLY A 88 10.27 13.07 4.91
CA GLY A 88 10.94 13.60 6.11
C GLY A 88 10.22 13.28 7.43
N GLN A 89 9.28 12.33 7.44
CA GLN A 89 8.56 11.92 8.64
C GLN A 89 8.53 10.39 8.78
N LEU A 90 8.62 9.93 10.03
CA LEU A 90 8.24 8.57 10.42
C LEU A 90 6.75 8.55 10.72
N MET A 91 6.05 7.62 10.10
CA MET A 91 4.63 7.38 10.36
C MET A 91 4.46 6.62 11.67
N ALA A 92 3.69 7.16 12.59
CA ALA A 92 3.23 6.45 13.77
C ALA A 92 1.86 5.85 13.47
N LEU A 93 1.75 4.51 13.57
CA LEU A 93 0.53 3.76 13.27
C LEU A 93 0.19 2.85 14.46
N LEU A 94 -0.99 3.04 15.02
CA LEU A 94 -1.59 2.07 15.92
C LEU A 94 -2.29 1.00 15.07
N CYS A 95 -1.64 -0.15 14.85
CA CYS A 95 -2.09 -1.19 13.91
C CYS A 95 -3.48 -1.78 14.23
N GLN A 96 -3.94 -1.68 15.47
CA GLN A 96 -5.28 -2.07 15.88
C GLN A 96 -5.86 -0.94 16.73
N PRO A 97 -6.79 -0.13 16.20
CA PRO A 97 -7.69 -0.40 15.07
C PRO A 97 -7.26 0.16 13.69
N ALA A 98 -5.96 0.33 13.43
CA ALA A 98 -5.39 0.97 12.23
C ALA A 98 -5.62 2.50 12.22
N GLU A 99 -5.12 3.15 13.27
CA GLU A 99 -5.22 4.60 13.48
C GLU A 99 -3.86 5.28 13.28
N LEU A 100 -3.83 6.31 12.44
CA LEU A 100 -2.66 7.16 12.26
C LEU A 100 -2.53 8.11 13.45
N LEU A 101 -1.38 8.07 14.10
CA LEU A 101 -1.02 8.98 15.18
C LEU A 101 -0.20 10.16 14.64
N GLU A 102 0.15 11.08 15.53
CA GLU A 102 1.02 12.21 15.17
C GLU A 102 2.37 11.70 14.62
N PRO A 103 2.77 12.11 13.40
CA PRO A 103 4.01 11.65 12.79
C PRO A 103 5.22 12.26 13.49
N VAL A 104 6.33 11.53 13.47
CA VAL A 104 7.59 11.99 14.05
C VAL A 104 8.49 12.54 12.95
N GLY A 105 8.86 13.81 13.04
CA GLY A 105 9.80 14.43 12.09
C GLY A 105 11.18 13.76 12.14
N ILE A 106 11.77 13.49 10.98
CA ILE A 106 13.14 13.00 10.86
C ILE A 106 14.09 14.20 10.92
N PRO A 107 15.04 14.25 11.88
CA PRO A 107 16.04 15.32 11.94
C PRO A 107 16.85 15.40 10.65
N ARG A 108 17.20 16.61 10.19
CA ARG A 108 17.91 16.82 8.92
C ARG A 108 19.33 16.26 8.92
N GLU A 109 19.90 16.11 10.11
CA GLU A 109 21.22 15.57 10.36
C GLU A 109 21.23 14.03 10.36
N LEU A 110 20.05 13.40 10.36
CA LEU A 110 19.90 11.94 10.34
C LEU A 110 19.77 11.43 8.91
N ALA A 111 20.55 10.39 8.58
CA ALA A 111 20.40 9.63 7.34
C ALA A 111 19.97 8.19 7.65
N LEU A 112 19.07 7.65 6.83
CA LEU A 112 18.60 6.26 6.91
C LEU A 112 19.17 5.45 5.74
N TRP A 113 19.73 4.29 6.04
CA TRP A 113 20.30 3.38 5.05
C TRP A 113 19.64 2.01 5.17
N GLY A 114 19.03 1.53 4.08
CA GLY A 114 18.61 0.14 3.95
C GLY A 114 19.73 -0.68 3.32
N ILE A 115 20.19 -1.72 4.00
CA ILE A 115 21.24 -2.63 3.50
C ILE A 115 20.58 -3.95 3.16
N ASP A 116 20.46 -4.25 1.87
CA ASP A 116 19.94 -5.54 1.40
C ASP A 116 20.96 -6.65 1.68
N SER A 117 20.52 -7.69 2.40
CA SER A 117 21.35 -8.87 2.69
C SER A 117 21.62 -9.75 1.46
N GLY A 118 20.85 -9.59 0.39
CA GLY A 118 20.85 -10.48 -0.78
C GLY A 118 20.11 -11.80 -0.56
N ILE A 119 19.60 -12.05 0.64
CA ILE A 119 18.80 -13.24 0.97
C ILE A 119 17.33 -12.93 0.75
N ARG A 120 16.68 -13.72 -0.12
CA ARG A 120 15.24 -13.63 -0.34
C ARG A 120 14.50 -14.40 0.72
N HIS A 121 13.58 -13.73 1.41
CA HIS A 121 12.59 -14.37 2.26
C HIS A 121 11.33 -14.61 1.41
N ALA A 122 11.08 -15.88 1.07
CA ALA A 122 9.78 -16.32 0.58
C ALA A 122 9.03 -16.89 1.78
N VAL A 123 7.85 -16.34 2.07
CA VAL A 123 6.88 -16.96 2.99
C VAL A 123 6.02 -17.90 2.18
#